data_AF-A0A848VPE4-F1
#
_entry.id   AF-A0A848VPE4-F1
#
_cell.length_a   1.000
_cell.length_b   1.000
_cell.length_c   1.000
_cell.angle_alpha   90.00
_cell.angle_beta   90.00
_cell.angle_gamma   90.00
#
_symmetry.space_group_name_H-M   'P 1'
#
loop_
_entity.id
_entity.type
_entity.pdbx_description
1 polymer ?
#
loop_
_entity_poly.entity_id
_entity_poly.type
_entity_poly.pdbx_seq_one_letter_code
_entity_poly.pdbx_strand_id
1 'polypeptide(L)'
;MIDRAREMLARYRGYMIGAAAILLIFWIGFLDSHSLLKRYQWHREADALKRDNAALQEEIDRLEMELGKDLTDEEVERIAREQYGMQREGETVHPLIEGE
;
A
#
# COMPACT_ATOMS: atom_id res chain seq x y z
N MET A 1 4.84 60.29 -28.01
CA MET A 1 3.87 59.17 -27.89
C MET A 1 4.55 57.88 -27.43
N ILE A 2 5.77 57.58 -27.90
CA ILE A 2 6.53 56.35 -27.59
C ILE A 2 6.96 56.26 -26.11
N ASP A 3 7.26 57.38 -25.46
CA ASP A 3 7.74 57.37 -24.06
C ASP A 3 6.67 56.97 -23.03
N ARG A 4 5.41 57.37 -23.24
CA ARG A 4 4.29 56.95 -22.37
C ARG A 4 3.99 55.45 -22.48
N ALA A 5 4.19 54.86 -23.67
CA ALA A 5 4.03 53.43 -23.86
C ALA A 5 5.11 52.62 -23.14
N ARG A 6 6.36 53.13 -23.10
CA ARG A 6 7.46 52.50 -22.36
C ARG A 6 7.26 52.54 -20.85
N GLU A 7 6.75 53.64 -20.30
CA GLU A 7 6.42 53.74 -18.87
C GLU A 7 5.27 52.78 -18.47
N MET A 8 4.22 52.67 -19.31
CA MET A 8 3.14 51.73 -19.06
C MET A 8 3.61 50.26 -19.09
N LEU A 9 4.44 49.89 -20.07
CA LEU A 9 5.03 48.56 -20.17
C LEU A 9 5.98 48.25 -19.00
N ALA A 10 6.79 49.21 -18.58
CA ALA A 10 7.70 49.05 -17.43
C ALA A 10 6.93 48.83 -16.12
N ARG A 11 5.79 49.52 -15.95
CA ARG A 11 4.92 49.36 -14.78
C ARG A 11 4.20 48.01 -14.79
N TYR A 12 3.70 47.56 -15.95
CA TYR A 12 3.14 46.22 -16.11
C TYR A 12 4.16 45.10 -15.87
N ARG A 13 5.43 45.32 -16.28
CA ARG A 13 6.52 44.36 -16.05
C ARG A 13 6.77 44.10 -14.56
N GLY A 14 6.70 45.13 -13.71
CA GLY A 14 6.82 44.99 -12.26
C GLY A 14 5.69 44.16 -11.65
N TYR A 15 4.44 44.41 -12.05
CA TYR A 15 3.29 43.61 -11.61
C TYR A 15 3.38 42.15 -12.08
N MET A 16 3.84 41.91 -13.30
CA MET A 16 4.04 40.55 -13.83
C MET A 16 5.12 39.79 -13.05
N ILE A 17 6.23 40.46 -12.70
CA ILE A 17 7.29 39.85 -11.88
C ILE A 17 6.79 39.56 -10.46
N GLY A 18 6.05 40.49 -9.85
CA GLY A 18 5.43 40.28 -8.54
C GLY A 18 4.42 39.12 -8.55
N ALA A 19 3.55 39.07 -9.55
CA ALA A 19 2.59 37.98 -9.73
C ALA A 19 3.31 36.63 -9.95
N ALA A 20 4.34 36.60 -10.78
CA ALA A 20 5.14 35.40 -11.00
C ALA A 20 5.85 34.94 -9.72
N ALA A 21 6.38 35.86 -8.91
CA ALA A 21 7.01 35.53 -7.64
C ALA A 21 6.01 34.97 -6.62
N ILE A 22 4.81 35.56 -6.52
CA ILE A 22 3.74 35.04 -5.65
C ILE A 22 3.31 33.65 -6.11
N LEU A 23 3.13 33.46 -7.42
CA LEU A 23 2.73 32.17 -8.00
C LEU A 23 3.82 31.12 -7.81
N LEU A 24 5.10 31.50 -7.90
CA LEU A 24 6.25 30.64 -7.57
C LEU A 24 6.27 30.25 -6.09
N ILE A 25 6.06 31.20 -5.17
CA ILE A 25 5.98 30.92 -3.73
C ILE A 25 4.80 29.98 -3.43
N PHE A 26 3.64 30.23 -4.05
CA PHE A 26 2.47 29.38 -3.91
C PHE A 26 2.73 27.98 -4.50
N TRP A 27 3.40 27.89 -5.64
CA TRP A 27 3.76 26.61 -6.26
C TRP A 27 4.74 25.81 -5.41
N ILE A 28 5.80 26.45 -4.91
CA ILE A 28 6.77 25.78 -4.04
C ILE A 28 6.11 25.36 -2.71
N GLY A 29 5.24 26.22 -2.16
CA GLY A 29 4.53 25.93 -0.92
C GLY A 29 3.46 24.84 -1.04
N PHE A 30 2.77 24.74 -2.17
CA PHE A 30 1.61 23.86 -2.34
C PHE A 30 1.86 22.65 -3.24
N LEU A 31 2.68 22.78 -4.28
CA LEU A 31 2.93 21.76 -5.30
C LEU A 31 4.27 21.04 -5.17
N ASP A 32 5.32 21.70 -4.68
CA ASP A 32 6.69 21.18 -4.74
C ASP A 32 7.04 20.23 -3.57
N SER A 33 6.53 19.00 -3.62
CA SER A 33 7.04 17.88 -2.79
C SER A 33 6.72 17.89 -1.29
N HIS A 34 6.18 18.98 -0.73
CA HIS A 34 5.66 19.03 0.65
C HIS A 34 4.13 18.99 0.73
N SER A 35 3.45 18.49 -0.30
CA SER A 35 1.99 18.43 -0.25
C SER A 35 1.56 17.63 0.98
N LEU A 36 0.89 18.32 1.90
CA LEU A 36 0.36 17.73 3.13
C LEU A 36 -0.51 16.51 2.81
N LEU A 37 -1.10 16.50 1.62
CA LEU A 37 -1.84 15.40 1.04
C LEU A 37 -0.98 14.13 0.85
N LYS A 38 0.24 14.23 0.30
CA LYS A 38 1.15 13.08 0.16
C LYS A 38 1.59 12.55 1.52
N ARG A 39 1.93 13.45 2.45
CA ARG A 39 2.29 13.07 3.84
C ARG A 39 1.13 12.36 4.54
N TYR A 40 -0.10 12.84 4.36
CA TYR A 40 -1.30 12.21 4.90
C TYR A 40 -1.56 10.83 4.28
N GLN A 41 -1.41 10.70 2.96
CA GLN A 41 -1.54 9.40 2.28
C GLN A 41 -0.50 8.40 2.79
N TRP A 42 0.77 8.81 2.90
CA TRP A 42 1.83 7.94 3.42
C TRP A 42 1.64 7.54 4.88
N HIS A 43 1.14 8.44 5.73
CA HIS A 43 0.78 8.06 7.10
C HIS A 43 -0.36 7.04 7.13
N ARG A 44 -1.41 7.26 6.34
CA ARG A 44 -2.50 6.28 6.24
C ARG A 44 -2.04 4.92 5.74
N GLU A 45 -1.17 4.90 4.74
CA GLU A 45 -0.63 3.66 4.18
C GLU A 45 0.29 2.97 5.19
N ALA A 46 1.17 3.71 5.86
CA ALA A 46 2.01 3.16 6.93
C ALA A 46 1.17 2.56 8.08
N ASP A 47 0.08 3.22 8.48
CA ASP A 47 -0.81 2.71 9.53
C ASP A 47 -1.66 1.52 9.06
N ALA A 48 -1.96 1.42 7.76
CA ALA A 48 -2.54 0.21 7.18
C ALA A 48 -1.55 -0.96 7.24
N LEU A 49 -0.33 -0.79 6.71
CA LEU A 49 0.70 -1.82 6.73
C LEU A 49 1.07 -2.29 8.15
N LYS A 50 1.06 -1.39 9.14
CA LYS A 50 1.29 -1.78 10.54
C LYS A 50 0.19 -2.66 11.09
N ARG A 51 -1.07 -2.36 10.76
CA ARG A 51 -2.22 -3.19 11.18
C ARG A 51 -2.18 -4.55 10.49
N ASP A 52 -1.86 -4.58 9.20
CA ASP A 52 -1.74 -5.82 8.45
C ASP A 52 -0.61 -6.69 8.99
N ASN A 53 0.56 -6.09 9.31
CA ASN A 53 1.64 -6.82 9.98
C ASN A 53 1.23 -7.37 11.33
N ALA A 54 0.54 -6.58 12.15
CA ALA A 54 0.09 -7.03 13.46
C ALA A 54 -0.88 -8.23 13.35
N ALA A 55 -1.81 -8.18 12.40
CA ALA A 55 -2.74 -9.28 12.14
C ALA A 55 -2.03 -10.55 11.66
N LEU A 56 -1.09 -10.41 10.71
CA LEU A 56 -0.29 -11.53 10.21
C LEU A 56 0.59 -12.14 11.31
N GLN A 57 1.18 -11.31 12.17
CA GLN A 57 1.96 -11.80 13.30
C GLN A 57 1.08 -12.59 14.28
N GLU A 58 -0.12 -12.08 14.59
CA GLU A 58 -1.06 -12.81 15.45
C GLU A 58 -1.48 -14.16 14.84
N GLU A 59 -1.64 -14.21 13.51
CA GLU A 59 -1.96 -15.45 12.80
C GLU A 59 -0.79 -16.44 12.81
N ILE A 60 0.44 -15.97 12.61
CA ILE A 60 1.65 -16.79 12.77
C ILE A 60 1.72 -17.35 14.19
N ASP A 61 1.59 -16.52 15.21
CA ASP A 61 1.65 -16.96 16.61
C ASP A 61 0.55 -18.01 16.91
N ARG A 62 -0.64 -17.84 16.33
CA ARG A 62 -1.74 -18.81 16.44
C ARG A 62 -1.40 -20.15 15.81
N LEU A 63 -0.88 -20.13 14.58
CA LEU A 63 -0.47 -21.32 13.85
C LEU A 63 0.71 -22.01 14.52
N GLU A 64 1.67 -21.26 15.06
CA GLU A 64 2.78 -21.79 15.84
C GLU A 64 2.31 -22.44 17.14
N MET A 65 1.30 -21.90 17.82
CA MET A 65 0.70 -22.57 18.98
C MET A 65 -0.07 -23.85 18.59
N GLU A 66 -0.69 -23.88 17.42
CA GLU A 66 -1.33 -25.08 16.89
C GLU A 66 -0.30 -26.15 16.50
N LEU A 67 0.82 -25.75 15.88
CA LEU A 67 1.95 -26.62 15.51
C LEU A 67 2.88 -26.98 16.68
N GLY A 68 2.87 -26.19 17.76
CA GLY A 68 3.73 -26.37 18.94
C GLY A 68 3.27 -27.50 19.86
N LYS A 69 2.11 -28.10 19.58
CA LYS A 69 1.85 -29.49 19.97
C LYS A 69 2.67 -30.33 19.03
N ASP A 70 3.55 -31.21 19.50
CA ASP A 70 4.26 -32.17 18.64
C ASP A 70 3.23 -32.92 17.80
N LEU A 71 2.97 -32.42 16.58
CA LEU A 71 2.01 -33.00 15.67
C LEU A 71 2.65 -34.31 15.22
N THR A 72 1.95 -35.40 15.45
CA THR A 72 2.42 -36.69 14.93
C THR A 72 2.37 -36.67 13.41
N ASP A 73 3.18 -37.50 12.76
CA ASP A 73 3.13 -37.66 11.29
C ASP A 73 1.69 -37.94 10.79
N GLU A 74 0.88 -38.65 11.59
CA GLU A 74 -0.54 -38.91 11.31
C GLU A 74 -1.41 -37.65 11.39
N GLU A 75 -1.17 -36.77 12.37
CA GLU A 75 -1.90 -35.50 12.48
C GLU A 75 -1.55 -34.55 11.34
N VAL A 76 -0.28 -34.49 10.96
CA VAL A 76 0.19 -33.71 9.80
C VAL A 76 -0.45 -34.24 8.52
N GLU A 77 -0.43 -35.55 8.30
CA GLU A 77 -1.04 -36.18 7.12
C GLU A 77 -2.55 -35.96 7.07
N ARG A 78 -3.25 -36.06 8.20
CA ARG A 78 -4.69 -35.79 8.29
C ARG A 78 -5.02 -34.34 7.93
N ILE A 79 -4.28 -33.36 8.47
CA ILE A 79 -4.48 -31.95 8.15
C ILE A 79 -4.22 -31.70 6.66
N ALA A 80 -3.12 -32.24 6.11
CA ALA A 80 -2.78 -32.10 4.70
C ALA A 80 -3.88 -32.64 3.78
N ARG A 81 -4.46 -33.80 4.10
CA ARG A 81 -5.53 -34.42 3.31
C ARG A 81 -6.89 -33.74 3.49
N GLU A 82 -7.29 -33.42 4.72
CA GLU A 82 -8.62 -32.89 5.03
C GLU A 82 -8.76 -31.39 4.74
N GLN A 83 -7.78 -30.58 5.15
CA GLN A 83 -7.87 -29.12 5.03
C GLN A 83 -7.36 -28.64 3.66
N TYR A 84 -6.32 -29.28 3.15
CA TYR A 84 -5.63 -28.82 1.94
C TYR A 84 -5.80 -29.75 0.73
N GLY A 85 -6.46 -30.90 0.89
CA GLY A 85 -6.66 -31.86 -0.21
C GLY A 85 -5.36 -32.41 -0.80
N MET A 86 -4.25 -32.34 -0.06
CA MET A 86 -2.95 -32.79 -0.54
C MET A 86 -2.90 -34.31 -0.64
N GLN A 87 -2.15 -34.79 -1.62
CA GLN A 87 -1.93 -36.20 -1.93
C GLN A 87 -0.42 -36.43 -2.04
N ARG A 88 0.06 -37.63 -1.70
CA ARG A 88 1.49 -37.95 -1.88
C ARG A 88 1.81 -38.03 -3.37
N GLU A 89 3.04 -37.67 -3.76
CA GLU A 89 3.49 -37.85 -5.14
C GLU A 89 3.37 -39.33 -5.56
N GLY A 90 2.67 -39.59 -6.66
CA GLY A 90 2.41 -40.94 -7.17
C GLY A 90 1.22 -41.66 -6.52
N GLU A 91 0.50 -41.01 -5.59
CA GLU A 91 -0.74 -41.55 -5.02
C GLU A 91 -1.88 -41.46 -6.03
N THR A 92 -2.56 -42.57 -6.29
CA THR A 92 -3.76 -42.60 -7.14
C THR A 92 -5.00 -42.63 -6.24
N VAL A 93 -5.72 -41.51 -6.16
CA VAL A 93 -6.97 -41.42 -5.39
C VAL A 93 -8.15 -41.84 -6.27
N HIS A 94 -8.88 -42.86 -5.83
CA HIS A 94 -10.12 -43.28 -6.48
C HIS A 94 -11.30 -42.55 -5.82
N PRO A 95 -11.97 -41.60 -6.49
CA PRO A 95 -13.18 -41.00 -5.94
C PRO A 95 -14.24 -42.08 -5.78
N LEU A 96 -14.79 -42.19 -4.56
CA LEU A 96 -15.94 -43.04 -4.29
C LEU A 96 -17.14 -42.41 -5.00
N ILE A 97 -17.55 -43.01 -6.13
CA ILE A 97 -18.84 -42.70 -6.75
C ILE A 97 -19.87 -43.50 -5.93
N GLU A 98 -20.57 -42.84 -5.01
CA GLU A 98 -21.78 -43.41 -4.41
C GLU A 98 -22.79 -43.58 -5.55
N GLY A 99 -22.94 -44.83 -6.01
CA GLY A 99 -23.98 -45.21 -6.95
C GLY A 99 -25.32 -45.23 -6.24
N GLU A 100 -26.31 -44.55 -6.82
CA GLU A 100 -27.72 -44.66 -6.45
C GLU A 100 -28.28 -46.08 -6.64
#